data_AF-A0A9E7HZE8-F1
#
_entry.id   AF-A0A9E7HZE8-F1
#
_cell.length_a   1.000
_cell.length_b   1.000
_cell.length_c   1.000
_cell.angle_alpha   90.00
_cell.angle_beta   90.00
_cell.angle_gamma   90.00
#
_symmetry.space_group_name_H-M   'P 1'
#
loop_
_entity.id
_entity.type
_entity.pdbx_description
1 polymer ?
#
loop_
_entity_poly.entity_id
_entity_poly.type
_entity_poly.pdbx_seq_one_letter_code
_entity_poly.pdbx_strand_id
1 'polypeptide(L)'
;MDLYVFATPYRIMWDFYYSAREHTLVITSWEEPAEMEYVKQHGISVFLMPSGMLGTLLSLIDVLPLFSNTGWGQNANIAFLEKHMDATFQRRSQPHQATIRVEDVHSGDFLAVSKIRGRWGGFETLEKWVTGAFAGHTAVCLKDAMGNLWVGESGHENDKGEEIIVVIPWDEWWDLTLKDNSSPHIALLPLHQDLHAIFNETAAWDYARSMSGKPYGYHNMIFSWIDTVAENYPPPLDANLV
;
A
#
# COMPACT_ATOMS: atom_id res chain seq x y z
N MET A 1 -21.79 -22.58 3.75
CA MET A 1 -22.35 -21.69 2.72
C MET A 1 -21.18 -20.90 2.22
N ASP A 2 -20.74 -21.29 1.04
CA ASP A 2 -19.46 -20.86 0.52
C ASP A 2 -19.73 -19.65 -0.36
N LEU A 3 -18.95 -18.60 -0.14
CA LEU A 3 -19.05 -17.37 -0.91
C LEU A 3 -17.97 -17.41 -1.98
N TYR A 4 -18.39 -17.35 -3.23
CA TYR A 4 -17.49 -17.26 -4.38
C TYR A 4 -17.53 -15.85 -4.94
N VAL A 5 -16.35 -15.30 -5.20
CA VAL A 5 -16.17 -14.02 -5.90
C VAL A 5 -15.65 -14.32 -7.29
N PHE A 6 -16.29 -13.75 -8.30
CA PHE A 6 -15.93 -13.86 -9.70
C PHE A 6 -15.49 -12.50 -10.19
N ALA A 7 -14.30 -12.39 -10.77
CA ALA A 7 -13.74 -11.09 -11.14
C ALA A 7 -13.18 -11.09 -12.57
N THR A 8 -13.35 -9.95 -13.22
CA THR A 8 -12.63 -9.51 -14.40
C THR A 8 -12.01 -8.13 -14.11
N PRO A 9 -11.09 -7.62 -14.93
CA PRO A 9 -10.62 -6.23 -14.80
C PRO A 9 -11.74 -5.17 -14.90
N TYR A 10 -12.93 -5.57 -15.36
CA TYR A 10 -14.07 -4.69 -15.61
C TYR A 10 -15.10 -4.73 -14.47
N ARG A 11 -15.23 -5.85 -13.74
CA ARG A 11 -16.21 -5.98 -12.66
C ARG A 11 -15.90 -7.08 -11.66
N ILE A 12 -16.58 -7.00 -10.53
CA ILE A 12 -16.62 -8.02 -9.47
C ILE A 12 -18.07 -8.47 -9.28
N MET A 13 -18.27 -9.79 -9.22
CA MET A 13 -19.53 -10.47 -8.97
C MET A 13 -19.35 -11.45 -7.81
N TRP A 14 -20.43 -11.87 -7.17
CA TRP A 14 -20.40 -12.93 -6.15
C TRP A 14 -21.63 -13.81 -6.20
N ASP A 15 -21.48 -15.07 -5.80
CA ASP A 15 -22.56 -16.02 -5.64
C ASP A 15 -22.32 -16.91 -4.41
N PHE A 16 -23.37 -17.54 -3.89
CA PHE A 16 -23.30 -18.38 -2.71
C PHE A 16 -23.84 -19.78 -2.97
N TYR A 17 -23.08 -20.78 -2.50
CA TYR A 17 -23.43 -22.18 -2.70
C TYR A 17 -23.57 -22.91 -1.36
N TYR A 18 -24.66 -23.66 -1.22
CA TYR A 18 -24.98 -24.42 0.01
C TYR A 18 -24.56 -25.88 -0.04
N SER A 19 -24.28 -26.42 -1.23
CA SER A 19 -23.95 -27.82 -1.43
C SER A 19 -22.81 -27.98 -2.43
N ALA A 20 -21.96 -28.98 -2.18
CA ALA A 20 -20.88 -29.37 -3.08
C ALA A 20 -21.44 -30.16 -4.28
N ARG A 21 -22.02 -29.43 -5.23
CA ARG A 21 -22.57 -29.95 -6.50
C ARG A 21 -22.17 -29.01 -7.64
N GLU A 22 -22.54 -29.38 -8.85
CA GLU A 22 -22.36 -28.50 -10.01
C GLU A 22 -23.27 -27.27 -9.89
N HIS A 23 -22.68 -26.10 -10.14
CA HIS A 23 -23.38 -24.81 -10.18
C HIS A 23 -23.02 -24.09 -11.47
N THR A 24 -23.95 -23.29 -11.99
CA THR A 24 -23.75 -22.51 -13.21
C THR A 24 -23.86 -21.02 -12.89
N LEU A 25 -22.77 -20.28 -13.12
CA LEU A 25 -22.79 -18.82 -13.10
C LEU A 25 -23.30 -18.31 -14.46
N VAL A 26 -24.37 -17.53 -14.46
CA VAL A 26 -24.94 -16.94 -15.68
C VAL A 26 -24.60 -15.45 -15.73
N ILE A 27 -23.85 -15.06 -16.76
CA ILE A 27 -23.57 -13.66 -17.09
C ILE A 27 -24.57 -13.20 -18.16
N THR A 28 -25.50 -12.33 -17.78
CA THR A 28 -26.57 -11.87 -18.70
C THR A 28 -26.11 -10.81 -19.68
N SER A 29 -25.09 -10.04 -19.31
CA SER A 29 -24.51 -8.98 -20.13
C SER A 29 -23.06 -8.71 -19.72
N TRP A 30 -22.26 -8.24 -20.68
CA TRP A 30 -20.90 -7.75 -20.45
C TRP A 30 -20.94 -6.24 -20.23
N GLU A 31 -20.10 -5.71 -19.34
CA GLU A 31 -19.99 -4.25 -19.10
C GLU A 31 -19.59 -3.54 -20.39
N GLU A 32 -18.62 -4.10 -21.10
CA GLU A 32 -18.14 -3.59 -22.39
C GLU A 32 -17.75 -4.75 -23.31
N PRO A 33 -17.70 -4.54 -24.64
CA PRO A 33 -17.20 -5.55 -25.58
C PRO A 33 -15.80 -6.07 -25.22
N ALA A 34 -14.97 -5.23 -24.61
CA ALA A 34 -13.61 -5.58 -24.18
C ALA A 34 -13.60 -6.61 -23.04
N GLU A 35 -14.60 -6.61 -22.14
CA GLU A 35 -14.71 -7.62 -21.08
C GLU A 35 -14.92 -9.02 -21.69
N MET A 36 -15.81 -9.13 -22.69
CA MET A 36 -16.06 -10.40 -23.37
C MET A 36 -14.79 -10.94 -24.04
N GLU A 37 -14.04 -10.07 -24.72
CA GLU A 37 -12.77 -10.46 -25.35
C GLU A 37 -11.72 -10.86 -24.32
N TYR A 38 -11.64 -10.13 -23.19
CA TYR A 38 -10.78 -10.52 -22.08
C TYR A 38 -11.14 -11.91 -21.55
N VAL A 39 -12.42 -12.19 -21.28
CA VAL A 39 -12.86 -13.49 -20.75
C VAL A 39 -12.59 -14.63 -21.73
N LYS A 40 -12.73 -14.40 -23.05
CA LYS A 40 -12.36 -15.41 -24.05
C LYS A 40 -10.87 -15.77 -24.03
N GLN A 41 -10.01 -14.79 -23.74
CA GLN A 41 -8.56 -14.96 -23.77
C GLN A 41 -7.98 -15.45 -22.43
N HIS A 42 -8.54 -14.99 -21.31
CA HIS A 42 -7.96 -15.15 -19.96
C HIS A 42 -8.89 -15.88 -18.98
N GLY A 43 -10.17 -16.05 -19.33
CA GLY A 43 -11.18 -16.60 -18.42
C GLY A 43 -11.68 -15.59 -17.39
N ILE A 44 -12.27 -16.12 -16.31
CA ILE A 44 -12.77 -15.36 -15.16
C ILE A 44 -11.99 -15.82 -13.94
N SER A 45 -11.48 -14.88 -13.15
CA SER A 45 -10.85 -15.21 -11.87
C SER A 45 -11.90 -15.60 -10.86
N VAL A 46 -11.74 -16.76 -10.22
CA VAL A 46 -12.68 -17.30 -9.23
C VAL A 46 -11.98 -17.42 -7.89
N PHE A 47 -12.52 -16.76 -6.88
CA PHE A 47 -12.00 -16.77 -5.53
C PHE A 47 -13.02 -17.39 -4.59
N LEU A 48 -12.60 -18.39 -3.82
CA LEU A 48 -13.38 -18.90 -2.70
C LEU A 48 -13.04 -18.08 -1.46
N MET A 49 -14.06 -17.54 -0.78
CA MET A 49 -13.91 -16.93 0.53
C MET A 49 -14.10 -18.03 1.60
N PRO A 50 -13.03 -18.57 2.19
CA PRO A 50 -13.10 -19.76 3.04
C PRO A 50 -13.93 -19.55 4.31
N SER A 51 -14.04 -18.31 4.77
CA SER A 51 -14.86 -17.94 5.93
C SER A 51 -16.38 -17.95 5.64
N GLY A 52 -16.78 -18.15 4.38
CA GLY A 52 -18.17 -18.03 3.93
C GLY A 52 -18.75 -16.63 4.15
N MET A 53 -20.02 -16.43 3.80
CA MET A 53 -20.66 -15.10 3.91
C MET A 53 -20.68 -14.56 5.34
N LEU A 54 -21.00 -15.39 6.33
CA LEU A 54 -21.09 -14.95 7.73
C LEU A 54 -19.72 -14.52 8.25
N GLY A 55 -18.67 -15.31 7.98
CA GLY A 55 -17.31 -14.95 8.36
C GLY A 55 -16.84 -13.68 7.65
N THR A 56 -17.13 -13.54 6.35
CA THR A 56 -16.84 -12.30 5.61
C THR A 56 -17.56 -11.09 6.21
N LEU A 57 -18.84 -11.21 6.57
CA LEU A 57 -19.59 -10.12 7.22
C LEU A 57 -18.99 -9.74 8.58
N LEU A 58 -18.58 -10.74 9.37
CA LEU A 58 -17.89 -10.50 10.64
C LEU A 58 -16.54 -9.81 10.42
N SER A 59 -15.77 -10.21 9.40
CA SER A 59 -14.51 -9.55 9.04
C SER A 59 -14.71 -8.09 8.60
N LEU A 60 -15.83 -7.76 7.94
CA LEU A 60 -16.14 -6.37 7.60
C LEU A 60 -16.33 -5.49 8.84
N ILE A 61 -16.77 -6.04 9.98
CA ILE A 61 -16.88 -5.30 11.24
C ILE A 61 -15.50 -4.85 11.73
N ASP A 62 -14.47 -5.67 11.54
CA ASP A 62 -13.09 -5.34 11.93
C ASP A 62 -12.44 -4.34 10.94
N VAL A 63 -12.84 -4.37 9.66
CA VAL A 63 -12.18 -3.61 8.58
C VAL A 63 -12.85 -2.26 8.27
N LEU A 64 -14.17 -2.17 8.23
CA LEU A 64 -14.88 -0.93 7.88
C LEU A 64 -14.54 0.26 8.79
N PRO A 65 -14.37 0.09 10.12
CA PRO A 65 -13.98 1.19 11.00
C PRO A 65 -12.62 1.81 10.68
N LEU A 66 -11.69 1.04 10.09
CA LEU A 66 -10.33 1.49 9.79
C LEU A 66 -10.30 2.70 8.85
N PHE A 67 -11.29 2.78 7.96
CA PHE A 67 -11.41 3.83 6.95
C PHE A 67 -12.19 5.05 7.45
N SER A 68 -12.55 5.11 8.73
CA SER A 68 -13.15 6.31 9.32
C SER A 68 -12.07 7.35 9.63
N ASN A 69 -12.16 8.53 9.01
CA ASN A 69 -11.24 9.65 9.26
C ASN A 69 -11.59 10.43 10.55
N THR A 70 -11.92 9.72 11.61
CA THR A 70 -12.34 10.26 12.92
C THR A 70 -11.46 9.71 14.04
N GLY A 71 -11.62 10.24 15.26
CA GLY A 71 -10.99 9.64 16.44
C GLY A 71 -11.42 8.18 16.67
N TRP A 72 -12.63 7.80 16.24
CA TRP A 72 -13.08 6.41 16.29
C TRP A 72 -12.26 5.52 15.34
N GLY A 73 -12.05 5.94 14.10
CA GLY A 73 -11.22 5.19 13.16
C GLY A 73 -9.77 5.13 13.59
N GLN A 74 -9.20 6.20 14.15
CA GLN A 74 -7.86 6.16 14.75
C GLN A 74 -7.77 5.06 15.83
N ASN A 75 -8.73 5.00 16.75
CA ASN A 75 -8.77 3.98 17.80
C ASN A 75 -8.98 2.58 17.22
N ALA A 76 -9.79 2.44 16.17
CA ALA A 76 -10.01 1.18 15.48
C ALA A 76 -8.72 0.68 14.79
N ASN A 77 -7.97 1.56 14.15
CA ASN A 77 -6.68 1.23 13.54
C ASN A 77 -5.67 0.73 14.59
N ILE A 78 -5.57 1.42 15.73
CA ILE A 78 -4.72 0.95 16.85
C ILE A 78 -5.17 -0.41 17.35
N ALA A 79 -6.46 -0.56 17.67
CA ALA A 79 -7.01 -1.81 18.19
C ALA A 79 -6.85 -2.99 17.21
N PHE A 80 -6.95 -2.72 15.91
CA PHE A 80 -6.70 -3.72 14.87
C PHE A 80 -5.25 -4.21 14.90
N LEU A 81 -4.28 -3.29 14.91
CA LEU A 81 -2.86 -3.63 14.97
C LEU A 81 -2.50 -4.35 16.28
N GLU A 82 -3.04 -3.90 17.42
CA GLU A 82 -2.87 -4.59 18.72
C GLU A 82 -3.41 -6.03 18.66
N LYS A 83 -4.61 -6.23 18.11
CA LYS A 83 -5.27 -7.53 18.01
C LYS A 83 -4.58 -8.48 17.03
N HIS A 84 -4.15 -7.97 15.87
CA HIS A 84 -3.71 -8.80 14.74
C HIS A 84 -2.19 -8.90 14.59
N MET A 85 -1.43 -7.98 15.17
CA MET A 85 0.04 -8.01 15.14
C MET A 85 0.69 -8.16 16.51
N ASP A 86 -0.10 -8.22 17.60
CA ASP A 86 0.42 -8.17 18.98
C ASP A 86 1.33 -6.93 19.21
N ALA A 87 1.01 -5.84 18.51
CA ALA A 87 1.75 -4.60 18.57
C ALA A 87 1.35 -3.77 19.79
N THR A 88 2.25 -2.91 20.29
CA THR A 88 1.94 -1.96 21.37
C THR A 88 2.24 -0.53 20.91
N PHE A 89 1.25 0.35 21.02
CA PHE A 89 1.39 1.76 20.64
C PHE A 89 1.40 2.64 21.89
N GLN A 90 2.55 3.27 22.15
CA GLN A 90 2.69 4.23 23.24
C GLN A 90 2.74 5.64 22.71
N ARG A 91 2.06 6.56 23.41
CA ARG A 91 2.13 7.98 23.07
C ARG A 91 3.52 8.52 23.38
N ARG A 92 4.21 9.06 22.38
CA ARG A 92 5.54 9.67 22.54
C ARG A 92 5.46 10.88 23.49
N SER A 93 6.46 11.03 24.36
CA SER A 93 6.65 12.22 25.19
C SER A 93 7.02 13.44 24.35
N GLN A 94 6.59 14.63 24.74
CA GLN A 94 6.99 15.86 24.06
C GLN A 94 8.42 16.28 24.44
N PRO A 95 9.15 16.97 23.54
CA PRO A 95 8.74 17.37 22.18
C PRO A 95 8.75 16.20 21.19
N HIS A 96 7.80 16.22 20.24
CA HIS A 96 7.62 15.15 19.25
C HIS A 96 8.55 15.23 18.04
N GLN A 97 9.38 16.28 17.95
CA GLN A 97 10.24 16.55 16.80
C GLN A 97 11.70 16.28 17.13
N ALA A 98 12.37 15.56 16.23
CA ALA A 98 13.82 15.61 16.11
C ALA A 98 14.15 16.64 15.02
N THR A 99 15.09 17.54 15.29
CA THR A 99 15.58 18.47 14.26
C THR A 99 16.50 17.69 13.31
N ILE A 100 16.03 17.46 12.09
CA ILE A 100 16.85 16.89 11.01
C ILE A 100 17.51 18.04 10.29
N ARG A 101 18.84 17.99 10.18
CA ARG A 101 19.61 18.94 9.38
C ARG A 101 19.77 18.37 7.98
N VAL A 102 19.41 19.14 6.96
CA VAL A 102 19.44 18.70 5.55
C VAL A 102 20.85 18.31 5.11
N GLU A 103 21.88 18.95 5.68
CA GLU A 103 23.27 18.60 5.44
C GLU A 103 23.64 17.18 5.89
N ASP A 104 22.98 16.65 6.91
CA ASP A 104 23.25 15.31 7.46
C ASP A 104 22.55 14.18 6.68
N VAL A 105 21.63 14.52 5.77
CA VAL A 105 20.90 13.55 4.94
C VAL A 105 21.69 13.27 3.67
N HIS A 106 21.77 12.01 3.26
CA HIS A 106 22.53 11.56 2.11
C HIS A 106 21.65 10.87 1.06
N SER A 107 22.16 10.77 -0.17
CA SER A 107 21.51 9.99 -1.21
C SER A 107 21.39 8.52 -0.78
N GLY A 108 20.19 7.95 -0.93
CA GLY A 108 19.90 6.58 -0.51
C GLY A 108 19.42 6.46 0.94
N ASP A 109 19.43 7.55 1.73
CA ASP A 109 18.77 7.54 3.03
C ASP A 109 17.27 7.29 2.87
N PHE A 110 16.71 6.51 3.80
CA PHE A 110 15.35 6.00 3.70
C PHE A 110 14.43 6.71 4.69
N LEU A 111 13.22 7.05 4.26
CA LEU A 111 12.16 7.60 5.10
C LEU A 111 11.07 6.55 5.28
N ALA A 112 10.93 6.07 6.51
CA ALA A 112 9.82 5.20 6.90
C ALA A 112 8.68 6.08 7.42
N VAL A 113 7.53 6.05 6.74
CA VAL A 113 6.35 6.86 7.05
C VAL A 113 5.23 5.96 7.58
N SER A 114 4.60 6.39 8.67
CA SER A 114 3.59 5.61 9.38
C SER A 114 2.42 6.48 9.80
N LYS A 115 1.26 6.23 9.21
CA LYS A 115 -0.03 6.84 9.54
C LYS A 115 -0.94 5.79 10.20
N ILE A 116 -1.76 6.27 11.13
CA ILE A 116 -2.78 5.50 11.86
C ILE A 116 -4.18 6.15 11.71
N ARG A 117 -4.26 7.30 11.03
CA ARG A 117 -5.50 8.05 10.80
C ARG A 117 -5.41 8.86 9.50
N GLY A 118 -6.49 9.54 9.15
CA GLY A 118 -6.57 10.33 7.91
C GLY A 118 -6.80 9.43 6.69
N ARG A 119 -6.89 10.03 5.49
CA ARG A 119 -7.30 9.37 4.24
C ARG A 119 -6.63 8.02 4.02
N TRP A 120 -5.33 7.94 4.32
CA TRP A 120 -4.50 6.75 4.10
C TRP A 120 -4.30 5.88 5.34
N GLY A 121 -4.75 6.30 6.53
CA GLY A 121 -4.48 5.60 7.78
C GLY A 121 -5.05 4.18 7.85
N GLY A 122 -6.23 3.96 7.25
CA GLY A 122 -6.83 2.63 7.15
C GLY A 122 -6.06 1.69 6.21
N PHE A 123 -5.68 2.20 5.03
CA PHE A 123 -4.85 1.46 4.07
C PHE A 123 -3.49 1.11 4.68
N GLU A 124 -2.82 2.11 5.25
CA GLU A 124 -1.53 1.92 5.91
C GLU A 124 -1.60 0.99 7.13
N THR A 125 -2.76 0.82 7.74
CA THR A 125 -2.97 -0.16 8.83
C THR A 125 -3.02 -1.58 8.28
N LEU A 126 -3.69 -1.78 7.15
CA LEU A 126 -3.71 -3.07 6.46
C LEU A 126 -2.31 -3.41 5.92
N GLU A 127 -1.59 -2.45 5.35
CA GLU A 127 -0.19 -2.60 4.89
C GLU A 127 0.73 -3.06 6.02
N LYS A 128 0.63 -2.45 7.20
CA LYS A 128 1.40 -2.87 8.39
C LYS A 128 1.09 -4.32 8.77
N TRP A 129 -0.19 -4.69 8.77
CA TRP A 129 -0.62 -6.03 9.14
C TRP A 129 -0.13 -7.10 8.16
N VAL A 130 -0.32 -6.90 6.86
CA VAL A 130 0.04 -7.89 5.84
C VAL A 130 1.55 -8.01 5.64
N THR A 131 2.32 -6.95 5.87
CA THR A 131 3.79 -6.96 5.74
C THR A 131 4.52 -7.27 7.04
N GLY A 132 3.82 -7.23 8.18
CA GLY A 132 4.44 -7.26 9.50
C GLY A 132 5.26 -6.00 9.86
N ALA A 133 5.24 -4.96 9.03
CA ALA A 133 5.99 -3.73 9.24
C ALA A 133 5.24 -2.71 10.13
N PHE A 134 5.95 -1.69 10.61
CA PHE A 134 5.35 -0.57 11.34
C PHE A 134 5.25 0.72 10.51
N ALA A 135 5.79 0.70 9.29
CA ALA A 135 5.61 1.74 8.27
C ALA A 135 4.54 1.26 7.27
N GLY A 136 3.70 2.19 6.79
CA GLY A 136 2.80 1.92 5.66
C GLY A 136 3.34 2.52 4.37
N HIS A 137 4.07 3.63 4.46
CA HIS A 137 4.63 4.31 3.30
C HIS A 137 6.14 4.49 3.42
N THR A 138 6.80 4.61 2.28
CA THR A 138 8.26 4.74 2.20
C THR A 138 8.66 5.76 1.15
N ALA A 139 9.71 6.50 1.43
CA ALA A 139 10.32 7.42 0.48
C ALA A 139 11.86 7.33 0.57
N VAL A 140 12.55 7.84 -0.46
CA VAL A 140 14.02 7.85 -0.51
C VAL A 140 14.54 9.26 -0.73
N CYS A 141 15.63 9.59 -0.05
CA CYS A 141 16.33 10.85 -0.20
C CYS A 141 17.38 10.78 -1.33
N LEU A 142 17.49 11.84 -2.12
CA LEU A 142 18.49 11.99 -3.19
C LEU A 142 19.09 13.38 -3.15
N LYS A 143 20.42 13.50 -3.21
CA LYS A 143 21.10 14.79 -3.42
C LYS A 143 21.43 14.98 -4.89
N ASP A 144 21.13 16.15 -5.43
CA ASP A 144 21.55 16.51 -6.79
C ASP A 144 23.02 16.97 -6.82
N ALA A 145 23.54 17.24 -8.03
CA ALA A 145 24.91 17.70 -8.23
C ALA A 145 25.23 19.07 -7.58
N MET A 146 24.21 19.84 -7.21
CA MET A 146 24.35 21.11 -6.49
C MET A 146 24.25 20.93 -4.97
N GLY A 147 23.97 19.70 -4.49
CA GLY A 147 23.79 19.37 -3.09
C GLY A 147 22.37 19.63 -2.56
N ASN A 148 21.40 19.97 -3.40
CA ASN A 148 20.01 20.12 -2.96
C ASN A 148 19.42 18.75 -2.66
N LEU A 149 18.59 18.68 -1.63
CA LEU A 149 17.94 17.44 -1.19
C LEU A 149 16.55 17.30 -1.83
N TRP A 150 16.30 16.10 -2.34
CA TRP A 150 15.07 15.70 -3.00
C TRP A 150 14.52 14.44 -2.35
N VAL A 151 13.21 14.27 -2.39
CA VAL A 151 12.51 13.08 -1.92
C VAL A 151 11.81 12.42 -3.09
N GLY A 152 12.18 11.17 -3.36
CA GLY A 152 11.51 10.29 -4.31
C GLY A 152 10.48 9.43 -3.60
N GLU A 153 9.22 9.47 -4.04
CA GLU A 153 8.15 8.64 -3.51
C GLU A 153 7.11 8.31 -4.58
N SER A 154 6.18 7.41 -4.23
CA SER A 154 5.08 7.00 -5.08
C SER A 154 3.76 7.12 -4.31
N GLY A 155 2.64 7.38 -4.99
CA GLY A 155 1.36 7.64 -4.31
C GLY A 155 1.09 9.13 -4.06
N HIS A 156 1.85 10.01 -4.72
CA HIS A 156 1.62 11.45 -4.68
C HIS A 156 0.47 11.82 -5.63
N GLU A 157 -0.53 12.52 -5.14
CA GLU A 157 -1.68 12.94 -5.94
C GLU A 157 -1.35 14.20 -6.75
N ASN A 158 -1.48 14.13 -8.08
CA ASN A 158 -1.30 15.28 -8.96
C ASN A 158 -2.56 16.17 -9.03
N ASP A 159 -2.49 17.29 -9.76
CA ASP A 159 -3.61 18.23 -9.94
C ASP A 159 -4.89 17.61 -10.54
N LYS A 160 -4.80 16.42 -11.14
CA LYS A 160 -5.93 15.69 -11.73
C LYS A 160 -6.52 14.65 -10.76
N GLY A 161 -5.96 14.50 -9.56
CA GLY A 161 -6.35 13.47 -8.61
C GLY A 161 -5.73 12.10 -8.90
N GLU A 162 -4.72 12.01 -9.78
CA GLU A 162 -4.05 10.75 -10.11
C GLU A 162 -2.84 10.54 -9.18
N GLU A 163 -2.68 9.33 -8.67
CA GLU A 163 -1.52 8.95 -7.87
C GLU A 163 -0.35 8.57 -8.78
N ILE A 164 0.77 9.28 -8.62
CA ILE A 164 1.96 9.16 -9.45
C ILE A 164 3.24 9.00 -8.63
N ILE A 165 4.32 8.65 -9.31
CA ILE A 165 5.69 8.68 -8.79
C ILE A 165 6.24 10.09 -8.97
N VAL A 166 6.80 10.67 -7.90
CA VAL A 166 7.38 12.02 -7.92
C VAL A 166 8.78 12.03 -7.32
N VAL A 167 9.55 13.04 -7.72
CA VAL A 167 10.80 13.45 -7.06
C VAL A 167 10.69 14.95 -6.84
N ILE A 168 10.44 15.36 -5.60
CA ILE A 168 10.20 16.77 -5.24
C ILE A 168 11.23 17.28 -4.24
N PRO A 169 11.47 18.60 -4.16
CA PRO A 169 12.39 19.17 -3.18
C PRO A 169 12.00 18.80 -1.76
N TRP A 170 13.00 18.58 -0.90
CA TRP A 170 12.79 18.25 0.51
C TRP A 170 11.85 19.23 1.22
N ASP A 171 12.05 20.53 1.02
CA ASP A 171 11.24 21.56 1.68
C ASP A 171 9.76 21.48 1.26
N GLU A 172 9.50 21.16 -0.01
CA GLU A 172 8.13 20.95 -0.50
C GLU A 172 7.51 19.69 0.11
N TRP A 173 8.23 18.57 0.11
CA TRP A 173 7.77 17.32 0.72
C TRP A 173 7.50 17.49 2.23
N TRP A 174 8.39 18.21 2.92
CA TRP A 174 8.26 18.50 4.35
C TRP A 174 7.06 19.41 4.64
N ASP A 175 6.85 20.46 3.85
CA ASP A 175 5.70 21.35 3.98
C ASP A 175 4.37 20.62 3.76
N LEU A 176 4.31 19.71 2.79
CA LEU A 176 3.14 18.86 2.55
C LEU A 176 2.89 17.93 3.75
N THR A 177 3.96 17.32 4.26
CA THR A 177 3.92 16.46 5.44
C THR A 177 3.41 17.19 6.68
N LEU A 178 3.85 18.42 6.92
CA LEU A 178 3.38 19.24 8.05
C LEU A 178 1.90 19.64 7.94
N LYS A 179 1.38 19.74 6.72
CA LYS A 179 -0.05 20.02 6.44
C LYS A 179 -0.92 18.77 6.51
N ASP A 180 -0.33 17.57 6.49
CA ASP A 180 -1.06 16.32 6.58
C ASP A 180 -1.70 16.15 7.97
N ASN A 181 -3.03 16.21 8.00
CA ASN A 181 -3.81 16.08 9.24
C ASN A 181 -3.77 14.67 9.83
N SER A 182 -3.25 13.67 9.12
CA SER A 182 -2.97 12.34 9.65
C SER A 182 -1.90 12.36 10.75
N SER A 183 -1.06 13.40 10.80
CA SER A 183 0.08 13.49 11.73
C SER A 183 1.01 12.26 11.59
N PRO A 184 1.63 12.07 10.42
CA PRO A 184 2.48 10.90 10.17
C PRO A 184 3.65 10.83 11.15
N HIS A 185 3.97 9.61 11.61
CA HIS A 185 5.24 9.32 12.23
C HIS A 185 6.27 9.02 11.15
N ILE A 186 7.40 9.73 11.20
CA ILE A 186 8.45 9.61 10.19
C ILE A 186 9.75 9.27 10.90
N ALA A 187 10.42 8.24 10.39
CA ALA A 187 11.77 7.87 10.80
C ALA A 187 12.71 8.02 9.60
N LEU A 188 13.75 8.84 9.77
CA LEU A 188 14.88 8.87 8.85
C LEU A 188 15.83 7.72 9.24
N LEU A 189 16.11 6.84 8.30
CA LEU A 189 17.00 5.70 8.43
C LEU A 189 18.20 5.92 7.49
N PRO A 190 19.34 6.41 8.02
CA PRO A 190 20.52 6.61 7.21
C PRO A 190 21.04 5.28 6.64
N LEU A 191 21.55 5.32 5.42
CA LEU A 191 22.18 4.17 4.82
C LEU A 191 23.46 3.81 5.59
N HIS A 192 23.73 2.51 5.78
CA HIS A 192 24.98 2.09 6.42
C HIS A 192 26.19 2.61 5.62
N GLN A 193 27.27 3.03 6.30
CA GLN A 193 28.41 3.68 5.66
C GLN A 193 29.03 2.86 4.52
N ASP A 194 29.10 1.53 4.68
CA ASP A 194 29.62 0.64 3.64
C ASP A 194 28.76 0.61 2.38
N LEU A 195 27.43 0.72 2.54
CA LEU A 195 26.49 0.78 1.42
C LEU A 195 26.51 2.17 0.76
N HIS A 196 26.66 3.22 1.57
CA HIS A 196 26.83 4.59 1.06
C HIS A 196 28.10 4.71 0.21
N ALA A 197 29.21 4.09 0.61
CA ALA A 197 30.47 4.11 -0.14
C ALA A 197 30.37 3.50 -1.55
N ILE A 198 29.39 2.60 -1.77
CA ILE A 198 29.15 1.96 -3.07
C ILE A 198 27.87 2.46 -3.75
N PHE A 199 27.17 3.43 -3.15
CA PHE A 199 25.92 3.94 -3.69
C PHE A 199 26.17 4.71 -4.98
N ASN A 200 25.51 4.29 -6.06
CA ASN A 200 25.66 4.92 -7.37
C ASN A 200 24.59 6.01 -7.56
N GLU A 201 24.93 7.24 -7.17
CA GLU A 201 24.02 8.39 -7.26
C GLU A 201 23.56 8.68 -8.69
N THR A 202 24.43 8.54 -9.69
CA THR A 202 24.08 8.76 -11.10
C THR A 202 23.01 7.77 -11.55
N ALA A 203 23.20 6.48 -11.27
CA ALA A 203 22.23 5.45 -11.61
C ALA A 203 20.91 5.62 -10.85
N ALA A 204 20.96 6.02 -9.58
CA ALA A 204 19.77 6.31 -8.79
C ALA A 204 18.96 7.47 -9.40
N TRP A 205 19.63 8.55 -9.80
CA TRP A 205 18.98 9.68 -10.47
C TRP A 205 18.45 9.35 -11.87
N ASP A 206 19.17 8.54 -12.65
CA ASP A 206 18.68 8.06 -13.95
C ASP A 206 17.40 7.24 -13.76
N TYR A 207 17.38 6.34 -12.76
CA TYR A 207 16.19 5.55 -12.44
C TYR A 207 15.03 6.43 -11.97
N ALA A 208 15.27 7.32 -10.99
CA ALA A 208 14.24 8.19 -10.42
C ALA A 208 13.59 9.08 -11.51
N ARG A 209 14.39 9.66 -12.41
CA ARG A 209 13.90 10.43 -13.56
C ARG A 209 13.12 9.57 -14.55
N SER A 210 13.53 8.32 -14.77
CA SER A 210 12.82 7.40 -15.66
C SER A 210 11.44 6.98 -15.12
N MET A 211 11.22 7.11 -13.81
CA MET A 211 9.98 6.73 -13.13
C MET A 211 9.06 7.91 -12.82
N SER A 212 9.61 9.13 -12.68
CA SER A 212 8.83 10.34 -12.40
C SER A 212 7.68 10.53 -13.39
N GLY A 213 6.49 10.81 -12.85
CA GLY A 213 5.24 10.98 -13.60
C GLY A 213 4.53 9.69 -14.01
N LYS A 214 5.12 8.50 -13.78
CA LYS A 214 4.43 7.24 -14.02
C LYS A 214 3.34 6.99 -12.97
N PRO A 215 2.27 6.25 -13.32
CA PRO A 215 1.21 5.89 -12.38
C PRO A 215 1.71 5.08 -11.19
N TYR A 216 1.06 5.25 -10.04
CA TYR A 216 1.29 4.45 -8.85
C TYR A 216 0.98 2.96 -9.07
N GLY A 217 1.90 2.10 -8.62
CA GLY A 217 1.86 0.65 -8.86
C GLY A 217 0.96 -0.13 -7.90
N TYR A 218 -0.23 0.35 -7.57
CA TYR A 218 -1.11 -0.27 -6.56
C TYR A 218 -1.41 -1.75 -6.84
N HIS A 219 -1.48 -2.14 -8.13
CA HIS A 219 -1.67 -3.54 -8.55
C HIS A 219 -0.53 -4.43 -8.04
N ASN A 220 0.73 -4.01 -8.23
CA ASN A 220 1.89 -4.76 -7.75
C ASN A 220 1.94 -4.85 -6.22
N MET A 221 1.51 -3.80 -5.53
CA MET A 221 1.44 -3.80 -4.07
C MET A 221 0.43 -4.81 -3.53
N ILE A 222 -0.78 -4.86 -4.08
CA ILE A 222 -1.81 -5.79 -3.58
C ILE A 222 -1.40 -7.25 -3.80
N PHE A 223 -0.70 -7.55 -4.89
CA PHE A 223 -0.19 -8.90 -5.13
C PHE A 223 0.94 -9.29 -4.17
N SER A 224 1.71 -8.35 -3.61
CA SER A 224 2.73 -8.68 -2.60
C SER A 224 2.14 -9.08 -1.25
N TRP A 225 0.84 -8.90 -1.03
CA TRP A 225 0.15 -9.29 0.20
C TRP A 225 -0.32 -10.75 0.19
N ILE A 226 -0.18 -11.44 -0.95
CA ILE A 226 -0.59 -12.83 -1.10
C ILE A 226 0.56 -13.75 -0.68
N ASP A 227 0.69 -13.93 0.63
CA ASP A 227 1.59 -14.92 1.21
C ASP A 227 0.80 -16.17 1.64
N THR A 228 1.40 -17.34 1.51
CA THR A 228 0.91 -18.57 2.15
C THR A 228 1.87 -18.95 3.26
N VAL A 229 1.45 -19.83 4.17
CA VAL A 229 2.29 -20.26 5.31
C VAL A 229 3.66 -20.84 4.87
N ALA A 230 3.81 -21.25 3.59
CA ALA A 230 5.02 -21.89 3.08
C ALA A 230 5.62 -21.23 1.81
N GLU A 231 4.84 -20.44 1.06
CA GLU A 231 5.20 -19.96 -0.28
C GLU A 231 4.58 -18.58 -0.54
N ASN A 232 5.35 -17.67 -1.16
CA ASN A 232 4.77 -16.47 -1.76
C ASN A 232 4.00 -16.91 -3.02
N TYR A 233 2.73 -16.50 -3.15
CA TYR A 233 1.80 -16.85 -4.24
C TYR A 233 1.31 -18.31 -4.25
N PRO A 234 0.02 -18.59 -3.94
CA PRO A 234 -0.53 -19.93 -4.04
C PRO A 234 -0.62 -20.35 -5.52
N PRO A 235 -0.27 -21.61 -5.87
CA PRO A 235 -0.47 -22.12 -7.22
C PRO A 235 -1.92 -21.92 -7.71
N PRO A 236 -2.15 -21.51 -8.96
CA PRO A 236 -1.16 -21.35 -10.04
C PRO A 236 -0.53 -19.95 -10.13
N LEU A 237 -0.76 -19.07 -9.17
CA LEU A 237 -0.22 -17.70 -9.20
C LEU A 237 1.30 -17.75 -9.03
N ASP A 238 2.00 -16.95 -9.83
CA ASP A 238 3.42 -16.69 -9.67
C ASP A 238 3.69 -15.19 -9.83
N ALA A 239 4.95 -14.79 -9.63
CA ALA A 239 5.38 -13.40 -9.76
C ALA A 239 5.25 -12.81 -11.19
N ASN A 240 4.84 -13.60 -12.19
CA ASN A 240 4.64 -13.18 -13.57
C ASN A 240 3.18 -12.82 -13.91
N LEU A 241 2.26 -12.79 -12.92
CA LEU A 241 0.88 -12.34 -13.11
C LEU A 241 0.73 -10.80 -13.32
N VAL A 242 1.77 -10.15 -13.84
CA VAL A 242 1.84 -8.70 -14.11
C VAL A 242 1.73 -8.44 -15.61
#